data_AF-A0A1I8G2Q4-F1
#
_entry.id   AF-A0A1I8G2Q4-F1
#
_cell.length_a   1.000
_cell.length_b   1.000
_cell.length_c   1.000
_cell.angle_alpha   90.00
_cell.angle_beta   90.00
_cell.angle_gamma   90.00
#
_symmetry.space_group_name_H-M   'P 1'
#
loop_
_entity.id
_entity.type
_entity.pdbx_description
1 polymer ?
#
loop_
_entity_poly.entity_id
_entity_poly.type
_entity_poly.pdbx_seq_one_letter_code
_entity_poly.pdbx_strand_id
1 'polypeptide(L)'
;MSQRSPWLSALGKLFAVMPTVSAGCLDMLDIVTALSEPFAQFAANAGVGCCFLACSDALLPYKFDSISLISNSTCSRRLAESDIVALAHPTVDLSLATGHGVYCVDVDQGELSNQEDYRCSSNSFTVLDCSRVLQKPTIAEMRSASGLIDSTDGSILIDSNFWLNGHFIEALLAWRDANESSMAGVELDAYGDLLRGLGRDAHLDDYVNEIRNLTRHPSPSTAARLAQLRTSLFELLKGRQLKLCRIERSALVHIGSTKEYLNNLFQPIELARCFSTAAAPDSGPILVTNSRINIANGLEISSNGTGSALEFCEISARSCRIGSGCLLSHCRCREPEAELVIPDGWVLQTVPLLAGAGQVTWAWHSDDNPKQQSLTEAKFLGRPLVEFCHRHGLPLDEAEWSGSGSLWTARLFPCDRTWTAAVGGHGQGDQSLLTTLKLLRWSSESWRLVDWLAEKPEERRLMSMADIVMEKDTKALIEFRMTF
;
A
#
# COMPACT_ATOMS: atom_id res chain seq x y z
N MET A 1 -0.68 5.46 6.99
CA MET A 1 -1.75 5.58 5.96
C MET A 1 -1.22 5.36 4.54
N SER A 2 -2.00 4.73 3.66
CA SER A 2 -1.63 4.41 2.26
C SER A 2 -1.81 5.59 1.29
N GLN A 3 -1.07 6.67 1.48
CA GLN A 3 -1.21 7.88 0.66
C GLN A 3 -0.82 7.70 -0.81
N ARG A 4 -0.08 6.64 -1.18
CA ARG A 4 0.27 6.31 -2.58
C ARG A 4 -0.81 5.53 -3.33
N SER A 5 -1.75 4.94 -2.60
CA SER A 5 -2.97 4.32 -3.14
C SER A 5 -4.17 4.84 -2.35
N PRO A 6 -4.66 6.05 -2.65
CA PRO A 6 -5.80 6.63 -1.95
C PRO A 6 -7.03 5.73 -1.97
N TRP A 7 -7.27 5.00 -3.07
CA TRP A 7 -8.42 4.09 -3.19
C TRP A 7 -8.44 2.99 -2.12
N LEU A 8 -7.25 2.58 -1.65
CA LEU A 8 -7.07 1.60 -0.58
C LEU A 8 -7.11 2.24 0.81
N SER A 9 -7.11 3.56 0.94
CA SER A 9 -7.15 4.23 2.25
C SER A 9 -8.55 4.25 2.88
N ALA A 10 -9.59 4.02 2.08
CA ALA A 10 -10.97 3.92 2.57
C ALA A 10 -11.17 2.66 3.42
N LEU A 11 -10.73 1.47 2.97
CA LEU A 11 -10.90 0.22 3.76
C LEU A 11 -9.59 -0.32 4.32
N GLY A 12 -8.46 0.00 3.71
CA GLY A 12 -7.16 -0.59 4.01
C GLY A 12 -6.70 -1.48 2.86
N LYS A 13 -5.38 -1.57 2.65
CA LYS A 13 -4.78 -2.37 1.57
C LYS A 13 -5.08 -3.86 1.70
N LEU A 14 -5.22 -4.35 2.94
CA LEU A 14 -5.56 -5.73 3.24
C LEU A 14 -6.96 -6.14 2.76
N PHE A 15 -7.84 -5.18 2.46
CA PHE A 15 -9.19 -5.43 1.92
C PHE A 15 -9.31 -5.02 0.44
N ALA A 16 -8.18 -4.87 -0.25
CA ALA A 16 -8.13 -4.73 -1.70
C ALA A 16 -8.67 -6.00 -2.36
N VAL A 17 -9.47 -5.84 -3.41
CA VAL A 17 -9.94 -6.98 -4.19
C VAL A 17 -8.78 -7.55 -4.98
N MET A 18 -8.69 -8.87 -5.06
CA MET A 18 -7.75 -9.55 -5.93
C MET A 18 -8.54 -10.46 -6.88
N PRO A 19 -8.34 -10.35 -8.20
CA PRO A 19 -9.00 -11.25 -9.12
C PRO A 19 -8.33 -12.61 -9.01
N THR A 20 -9.03 -13.56 -8.40
CA THR A 20 -8.68 -14.97 -8.53
C THR A 20 -9.53 -15.59 -9.62
N VAL A 21 -8.91 -16.51 -10.37
CA VAL A 21 -9.41 -16.97 -11.67
C VAL A 21 -10.61 -17.93 -11.53
N SER A 22 -11.05 -18.29 -10.31
CA SER A 22 -12.01 -19.41 -10.18
C SER A 22 -12.91 -19.49 -8.95
N ALA A 23 -12.90 -18.60 -7.95
CA ALA A 23 -13.77 -18.78 -6.77
C ALA A 23 -14.04 -17.48 -6.00
N GLY A 24 -15.06 -16.73 -6.44
CA GLY A 24 -15.45 -15.50 -5.75
C GLY A 24 -14.34 -14.46 -5.71
N CYS A 25 -14.63 -13.29 -5.14
CA CYS A 25 -13.60 -12.28 -4.95
C CYS A 25 -12.89 -12.57 -3.65
N LEU A 26 -11.64 -13.03 -3.75
CA LEU A 26 -10.74 -13.00 -2.60
C LEU A 26 -10.27 -11.57 -2.41
N ASP A 27 -10.16 -11.14 -1.17
CA ASP A 27 -9.41 -9.93 -0.86
C ASP A 27 -7.94 -10.26 -0.57
N MET A 28 -7.13 -9.22 -0.39
CA MET A 28 -5.74 -9.37 0.02
C MET A 28 -5.60 -10.12 1.35
N LEU A 29 -6.57 -10.04 2.26
CA LEU A 29 -6.54 -10.76 3.54
C LEU A 29 -6.59 -12.26 3.31
N ASP A 30 -7.51 -12.74 2.47
CA ASP A 30 -7.64 -14.15 2.14
C ASP A 30 -6.32 -14.70 1.55
N ILE A 31 -5.75 -13.96 0.59
CA ILE A 31 -4.52 -14.38 -0.10
C ILE A 31 -3.32 -14.32 0.84
N VAL A 32 -3.14 -13.23 1.59
CA VAL A 32 -2.02 -13.09 2.55
C VAL A 32 -2.13 -14.17 3.63
N THR A 33 -3.34 -14.51 4.09
CA THR A 33 -3.56 -15.58 5.05
C THR A 33 -3.15 -16.94 4.49
N ALA A 34 -3.59 -17.27 3.27
CA ALA A 34 -3.22 -18.51 2.60
C ALA A 34 -1.71 -18.62 2.35
N LEU A 35 -1.07 -17.52 1.91
CA LEU A 35 0.38 -17.46 1.73
C LEU A 35 1.13 -17.50 3.07
N SER A 36 0.50 -17.17 4.19
CA SER A 36 1.12 -17.19 5.51
C SER A 36 1.00 -18.54 6.23
N GLU A 37 0.08 -19.41 5.84
CA GLU A 37 -0.17 -20.69 6.51
C GLU A 37 1.08 -21.60 6.60
N PRO A 38 1.83 -21.84 5.50
CA PRO A 38 3.12 -22.55 5.54
C PRO A 38 4.14 -22.00 6.54
N PHE A 39 4.15 -20.68 6.74
CA PHE A 39 5.04 -20.03 7.69
C PHE A 39 4.64 -20.27 9.14
N ALA A 40 3.35 -20.47 9.44
CA ALA A 40 2.91 -20.91 10.76
C ALA A 40 3.43 -22.33 11.08
N GLN A 41 3.35 -23.25 10.11
CA GLN A 41 3.90 -24.60 10.28
C GLN A 41 5.44 -24.58 10.40
N PHE A 42 6.11 -23.74 9.61
CA PHE A 42 7.55 -23.49 9.72
C PHE A 42 7.91 -23.06 11.15
N ALA A 43 7.20 -22.06 11.69
CA ALA A 43 7.45 -21.52 13.01
C ALA A 43 7.31 -22.58 14.11
N ALA A 44 6.23 -23.39 14.05
CA ALA A 44 6.01 -24.49 15.00
C ALA A 44 7.12 -25.55 14.96
N ASN A 45 7.61 -25.91 13.77
CA ASN A 45 8.66 -26.91 13.61
C ASN A 45 10.05 -26.38 14.00
N ALA A 46 10.32 -25.12 13.69
CA ALA A 46 11.58 -24.47 13.95
C ALA A 46 11.70 -23.95 15.40
N GLY A 47 10.60 -23.93 16.16
CA GLY A 47 10.55 -23.31 17.49
C GLY A 47 10.69 -21.79 17.43
N VAL A 48 10.25 -21.16 16.34
CA VAL A 48 10.48 -19.74 16.05
C VAL A 48 9.28 -18.91 16.45
N GLY A 49 9.51 -17.86 17.23
CA GLY A 49 8.60 -16.73 17.37
C GLY A 49 7.28 -17.02 18.07
N CYS A 50 6.66 -15.98 18.61
CA CYS A 50 5.27 -16.02 19.09
C CYS A 50 4.34 -15.14 18.24
N CYS A 51 4.88 -14.13 17.54
CA CYS A 51 4.13 -13.23 16.68
C CYS A 51 4.76 -13.17 15.28
N PHE A 52 3.95 -13.33 14.24
CA PHE A 52 4.35 -13.15 12.84
C PHE A 52 3.78 -11.83 12.32
N LEU A 53 4.66 -10.92 11.91
CA LEU A 53 4.28 -9.65 11.31
C LEU A 53 4.30 -9.79 9.81
N ALA A 54 3.13 -9.64 9.19
CA ALA A 54 2.97 -9.66 7.75
C ALA A 54 2.76 -8.26 7.15
N CYS A 55 3.37 -8.00 6.00
CA CYS A 55 3.06 -6.82 5.20
C CYS A 55 1.64 -6.91 4.64
N SER A 56 0.96 -5.76 4.56
CA SER A 56 -0.43 -5.67 4.06
C SER A 56 -0.52 -5.25 2.59
N ASP A 57 0.63 -5.03 1.96
CA ASP A 57 0.75 -4.39 0.66
C ASP A 57 1.69 -5.09 -0.31
N ALA A 58 2.12 -6.29 0.05
CA ALA A 58 2.77 -7.18 -0.88
C ALA A 58 2.22 -8.60 -0.72
N LEU A 59 2.21 -9.31 -1.84
CA LEU A 59 2.03 -10.75 -1.86
C LEU A 59 3.40 -11.41 -1.92
N LEU A 60 3.56 -12.45 -1.11
CA LEU A 60 4.80 -13.20 -0.95
C LEU A 60 4.62 -14.61 -1.48
N PRO A 61 4.53 -14.79 -2.80
CA PRO A 61 4.53 -16.14 -3.32
C PRO A 61 5.91 -16.79 -3.22
N TYR A 62 5.90 -18.09 -2.99
CA TYR A 62 7.10 -18.90 -2.88
C TYR A 62 6.83 -20.32 -3.38
N LYS A 63 7.91 -21.06 -3.60
CA LYS A 63 7.86 -22.48 -3.93
C LYS A 63 8.65 -23.30 -2.91
N PHE A 64 7.94 -23.99 -2.03
CA PHE A 64 8.50 -25.03 -1.17
C PHE A 64 8.44 -26.39 -1.86
N ASP A 65 9.55 -27.14 -1.86
CA ASP A 65 9.51 -28.56 -2.24
C ASP A 65 9.01 -29.42 -1.06
N SER A 66 9.28 -29.00 0.19
CA SER A 66 8.63 -29.50 1.41
C SER A 66 8.93 -28.60 2.61
N ILE A 67 7.93 -28.29 3.44
CA ILE A 67 8.08 -27.59 4.73
C ILE A 67 8.59 -28.55 5.84
N SER A 68 8.54 -29.87 5.60
CA SER A 68 8.92 -30.91 6.58
C SER A 68 10.42 -30.99 6.89
N LEU A 69 11.26 -30.21 6.20
CA LEU A 69 12.73 -30.33 6.24
C LEU A 69 13.41 -29.53 7.37
N ILE A 70 12.66 -28.86 8.24
CA ILE A 70 13.22 -28.10 9.37
C ILE A 70 13.42 -28.99 10.61
N SER A 71 13.37 -30.33 10.48
CA SER A 71 13.80 -31.23 11.56
C SER A 71 15.32 -31.28 11.74
N ASN A 72 16.08 -30.38 11.09
CA ASN A 72 17.51 -30.24 11.28
C ASN A 72 17.81 -29.48 12.58
N SER A 73 18.23 -30.21 13.61
CA SER A 73 18.31 -29.72 15.01
C SER A 73 19.16 -28.46 15.20
N THR A 74 20.17 -28.23 14.36
CA THR A 74 21.05 -27.04 14.46
C THR A 74 20.37 -25.79 13.94
N CYS A 75 19.64 -25.88 12.82
CA CYS A 75 18.96 -24.73 12.21
C CYS A 75 17.78 -24.27 13.07
N SER A 76 16.97 -25.22 13.54
CA SER A 76 15.84 -24.93 14.43
C SER A 76 16.33 -24.29 15.73
N ARG A 77 17.44 -24.79 16.31
CA ARG A 77 18.03 -24.17 17.50
C ARG A 77 18.46 -22.72 17.24
N ARG A 78 19.21 -22.47 16.16
CA ARG A 78 19.65 -21.10 15.79
C ARG A 78 18.48 -20.14 15.62
N LEU A 79 17.40 -20.59 14.99
CA LEU A 79 16.22 -19.76 14.79
C LEU A 79 15.41 -19.56 16.09
N ALA A 80 15.26 -20.60 16.92
CA ALA A 80 14.54 -20.53 18.19
C ALA A 80 15.24 -19.65 19.23
N GLU A 81 16.57 -19.59 19.22
CA GLU A 81 17.38 -18.75 20.11
C GLU A 81 17.44 -17.27 19.68
N SER A 82 16.88 -16.93 18.51
CA SER A 82 16.92 -15.58 17.98
C SER A 82 15.79 -14.71 18.56
N ASP A 83 16.06 -13.42 18.78
CA ASP A 83 15.02 -12.45 19.14
C ASP A 83 14.06 -12.23 17.95
N ILE A 84 14.63 -12.19 16.74
CA ILE A 84 13.92 -11.88 15.50
C ILE A 84 14.40 -12.80 14.38
N VAL A 85 13.45 -13.36 13.64
CA VAL A 85 13.72 -14.13 12.41
C VAL A 85 12.99 -13.45 11.26
N ALA A 86 13.72 -12.96 10.27
CA ALA A 86 13.12 -12.25 9.15
C ALA A 86 13.16 -13.09 7.86
N LEU A 87 12.11 -13.00 7.04
CA LEU A 87 12.14 -13.55 5.70
C LEU A 87 12.98 -12.66 4.79
N ALA A 88 13.80 -13.30 3.97
CA ALA A 88 14.69 -12.64 3.03
C ALA A 88 14.47 -13.19 1.62
N HIS A 89 14.29 -12.27 0.67
CA HIS A 89 13.97 -12.60 -0.71
C HIS A 89 15.12 -12.20 -1.64
N PRO A 90 15.70 -13.13 -2.40
CA PRO A 90 16.74 -12.80 -3.36
C PRO A 90 16.14 -12.05 -4.56
N THR A 91 16.77 -10.93 -4.94
CA THR A 91 16.46 -10.20 -6.17
C THR A 91 17.73 -9.67 -6.82
N VAL A 92 17.69 -9.50 -8.15
CA VAL A 92 18.75 -8.85 -8.93
C VAL A 92 18.35 -7.43 -9.38
N ASP A 93 17.10 -7.04 -9.14
CA ASP A 93 16.61 -5.70 -9.47
C ASP A 93 16.91 -4.71 -8.35
N LEU A 94 17.99 -3.94 -8.54
CA LEU A 94 18.37 -2.87 -7.63
C LEU A 94 17.32 -1.76 -7.55
N SER A 95 16.51 -1.55 -8.60
CA SER A 95 15.47 -0.51 -8.59
C SER A 95 14.37 -0.90 -7.62
N LEU A 96 13.92 -2.16 -7.67
CA LEU A 96 12.97 -2.73 -6.70
C LEU A 96 13.49 -2.54 -5.27
N ALA A 97 14.74 -2.93 -5.01
CA ALA A 97 15.31 -2.88 -3.67
C ALA A 97 15.38 -1.47 -3.05
N THR A 98 15.36 -0.40 -3.85
CA THR A 98 15.26 0.97 -3.31
C THR A 98 13.95 1.25 -2.56
N GLY A 99 12.91 0.44 -2.80
CA GLY A 99 11.63 0.49 -2.10
C GLY A 99 11.58 -0.27 -0.77
N HIS A 100 12.61 -1.06 -0.46
CA HIS A 100 12.60 -2.08 0.60
C HIS A 100 13.74 -1.90 1.60
N GLY A 101 13.63 -2.59 2.74
CA GLY A 101 14.78 -2.91 3.58
C GLY A 101 15.68 -3.91 2.85
N VAL A 102 17.00 -3.71 2.93
CA VAL A 102 18.00 -4.58 2.31
C VAL A 102 18.90 -5.12 3.39
N TYR A 103 19.00 -6.44 3.50
CA TYR A 103 19.81 -7.10 4.49
C TYR A 103 21.28 -7.16 4.06
N CYS A 104 22.17 -6.72 4.95
CA CYS A 104 23.60 -7.02 4.84
C CYS A 104 23.86 -8.34 5.58
N VAL A 105 24.41 -9.32 4.86
CA VAL A 105 24.81 -10.61 5.43
C VAL A 105 26.32 -10.64 5.60
N ASP A 106 26.77 -11.36 6.62
CA ASP A 106 28.18 -11.62 6.81
C ASP A 106 28.67 -12.59 5.75
N VAL A 107 29.23 -12.04 4.67
CA VAL A 107 29.99 -12.83 3.70
C VAL A 107 31.37 -13.02 4.29
N ASP A 108 31.56 -14.11 5.04
CA ASP A 108 32.90 -14.50 5.47
C ASP A 108 33.78 -14.68 4.23
N GLN A 109 34.66 -13.71 4.02
CA GLN A 109 35.69 -13.77 2.99
C GLN A 109 36.72 -14.83 3.41
N GLY A 110 36.48 -16.08 3.02
CA GLY A 110 37.57 -16.97 2.61
C GLY A 110 37.96 -18.15 3.49
N GLU A 111 37.51 -18.32 4.74
CA GLU A 111 38.03 -19.42 5.58
C GLU A 111 36.99 -20.25 6.38
N LEU A 112 35.73 -19.81 6.47
CA LEU A 112 34.69 -20.52 7.24
C LEU A 112 33.65 -21.27 6.39
N SER A 113 33.80 -21.27 5.06
CA SER A 113 32.87 -21.91 4.11
C SER A 113 32.78 -23.45 4.20
N ASN A 114 33.59 -24.08 5.06
CA ASN A 114 33.63 -25.53 5.26
C ASN A 114 33.01 -26.00 6.59
N GLN A 115 32.44 -25.10 7.41
CA GLN A 115 31.68 -25.53 8.58
C GLN A 115 30.19 -25.53 8.27
N GLU A 116 29.58 -26.73 8.29
CA GLU A 116 28.13 -26.96 8.22
C GLU A 116 27.34 -26.12 9.25
N ASP A 117 28.01 -25.57 10.26
CA ASP A 117 27.43 -24.76 11.33
C ASP A 117 26.97 -23.35 10.88
N TYR A 118 27.59 -22.75 9.85
CA TYR A 118 27.31 -21.35 9.48
C TYR A 118 26.15 -21.18 8.49
N ARG A 119 26.00 -22.10 7.54
CA ARG A 119 24.91 -22.11 6.56
C ARG A 119 24.09 -23.39 6.71
N CYS A 120 22.92 -23.19 7.28
CA CYS A 120 21.89 -24.21 7.39
C CYS A 120 21.01 -24.15 6.12
N SER A 121 21.31 -24.97 5.11
CA SER A 121 20.65 -24.91 3.80
C SER A 121 19.76 -26.13 3.52
N SER A 122 18.60 -25.87 2.92
CA SER A 122 17.77 -26.83 2.20
C SER A 122 17.54 -26.32 0.77
N ASN A 123 16.98 -27.15 -0.11
CA ASN A 123 16.62 -26.71 -1.47
C ASN A 123 15.57 -25.58 -1.49
N SER A 124 14.91 -25.28 -0.37
CA SER A 124 13.86 -24.25 -0.30
C SER A 124 14.24 -23.03 0.54
N PHE A 125 15.13 -23.15 1.52
CA PHE A 125 15.56 -22.02 2.35
C PHE A 125 16.98 -22.18 2.90
N THR A 126 17.61 -21.04 3.22
CA THR A 126 18.92 -20.94 3.87
C THR A 126 18.84 -20.01 5.09
N VAL A 127 19.37 -20.45 6.24
CA VAL A 127 19.49 -19.59 7.43
C VAL A 127 20.79 -18.81 7.39
N LEU A 128 20.71 -17.48 7.54
CA LEU A 128 21.84 -16.56 7.48
C LEU A 128 21.89 -15.64 8.71
N ASP A 129 23.08 -15.15 9.00
CA ASP A 129 23.33 -14.10 9.97
C ASP A 129 23.27 -12.73 9.30
N CYS A 130 22.48 -11.81 9.88
CA CYS A 130 22.34 -10.45 9.39
C CYS A 130 23.22 -9.50 10.22
N SER A 131 24.11 -8.78 9.56
CA SER A 131 24.96 -7.81 10.22
C SER A 131 24.26 -6.49 10.48
N ARG A 132 23.41 -6.04 9.54
CA ARG A 132 22.57 -4.84 9.64
C ARG A 132 21.52 -4.80 8.53
N VAL A 133 20.56 -3.88 8.65
CA VAL A 133 19.53 -3.62 7.64
C VAL A 133 19.64 -2.19 7.11
N LEU A 134 19.71 -2.04 5.80
CA LEU A 134 19.63 -0.73 5.14
C LEU A 134 18.18 -0.46 4.74
N GLN A 135 17.56 0.60 5.27
CA GLN A 135 16.16 0.89 4.96
C GLN A 135 16.02 1.82 3.75
N LYS A 136 15.40 1.32 2.66
CA LYS A 136 15.17 2.04 1.40
C LYS A 136 16.46 2.71 0.88
N PRO A 137 17.53 1.94 0.70
CA PRO A 137 18.80 2.47 0.26
C PRO A 137 18.72 2.91 -1.20
N THR A 138 19.50 3.92 -1.55
CA THR A 138 19.82 4.27 -2.91
C THR A 138 20.67 3.17 -3.56
N ILE A 139 20.67 3.13 -4.89
CA ILE A 139 21.55 2.22 -5.66
C ILE A 139 23.03 2.46 -5.31
N ALA A 140 23.42 3.71 -5.04
CA ALA A 140 24.78 4.05 -4.65
C ALA A 140 25.14 3.48 -3.26
N GLU A 141 24.26 3.64 -2.26
CA GLU A 141 24.41 3.04 -0.94
C GLU A 141 24.56 1.52 -1.06
N MET A 142 23.70 0.85 -1.85
CA MET A 142 23.79 -0.60 -2.07
C MET A 142 25.08 -1.05 -2.75
N ARG A 143 25.61 -0.29 -3.71
CA ARG A 143 26.88 -0.64 -4.37
C ARG A 143 28.09 -0.44 -3.46
N SER A 144 27.98 0.45 -2.48
CA SER A 144 29.08 0.78 -1.56
C SER A 144 29.14 -0.11 -0.32
N ALA A 145 28.02 -0.77 0.02
CA ALA A 145 27.94 -1.56 1.24
C ALA A 145 28.46 -2.99 1.02
N SER A 146 29.31 -3.43 1.95
CA SER A 146 29.79 -4.80 2.02
C SER A 146 28.69 -5.77 2.44
N GLY A 147 28.77 -7.03 1.98
CA GLY A 147 27.87 -8.09 2.42
C GLY A 147 26.46 -8.04 1.84
N LEU A 148 26.23 -7.23 0.82
CA LEU A 148 24.89 -7.10 0.19
C LEU A 148 24.65 -8.10 -0.93
N ILE A 149 25.69 -8.38 -1.73
CA ILE A 149 25.59 -9.22 -2.91
C ILE A 149 26.05 -10.63 -2.52
N ASP A 150 25.16 -11.61 -2.65
CA ASP A 150 25.55 -13.01 -2.54
C ASP A 150 26.48 -13.34 -3.72
N SER A 151 27.74 -13.68 -3.40
CA SER A 151 28.77 -13.97 -4.41
C SER A 151 28.43 -15.16 -5.30
N THR A 152 27.46 -15.99 -4.90
CA THR A 152 27.10 -17.23 -5.59
C THR A 152 26.18 -16.97 -6.78
N ASP A 153 25.25 -16.02 -6.66
CA ASP A 153 24.23 -15.73 -7.68
C ASP A 153 24.05 -14.25 -8.02
N GLY A 154 24.80 -13.36 -7.36
CA GLY A 154 24.73 -11.92 -7.60
C GLY A 154 23.47 -11.24 -7.06
N SER A 155 22.65 -11.96 -6.28
CA SER A 155 21.42 -11.42 -5.70
C SER A 155 21.69 -10.57 -4.46
N ILE A 156 20.78 -9.64 -4.20
CA ILE A 156 20.65 -8.94 -2.92
C ILE A 156 19.41 -9.43 -2.20
N LEU A 157 19.41 -9.34 -0.86
CA LEU A 157 18.31 -9.83 -0.03
C LEU A 157 17.44 -8.67 0.46
N ILE A 158 16.17 -8.68 0.07
CA ILE A 158 15.18 -7.67 0.49
C ILE A 158 14.26 -8.21 1.60
N ASP A 159 13.72 -7.27 2.39
CA ASP A 159 12.83 -7.52 3.52
C ASP A 159 11.39 -7.85 3.13
N SER A 160 10.73 -8.57 4.04
CA SER A 160 9.30 -8.79 4.06
C SER A 160 8.87 -9.18 5.48
N ASN A 161 8.00 -10.16 5.64
CA ASN A 161 7.48 -10.60 6.92
C ASN A 161 8.58 -11.12 7.86
N PHE A 162 8.36 -11.01 9.17
CA PHE A 162 9.28 -11.51 10.18
C PHE A 162 8.54 -11.98 11.43
N TRP A 163 9.20 -12.86 12.18
CA TRP A 163 8.77 -13.32 13.49
C TRP A 163 9.47 -12.58 14.61
N LEU A 164 8.73 -12.34 15.69
CA LEU A 164 9.24 -11.85 16.97
C LEU A 164 9.10 -12.94 18.03
N ASN A 165 10.17 -13.18 18.79
CA ASN A 165 10.16 -14.13 19.89
C ASN A 165 9.44 -13.59 21.13
N GLY A 166 8.85 -14.47 21.94
CA GLY A 166 8.02 -14.11 23.09
C GLY A 166 8.74 -13.21 24.10
N HIS A 167 9.98 -13.56 24.47
CA HIS A 167 10.78 -12.75 25.38
C HIS A 167 11.11 -11.35 24.82
N PHE A 168 11.25 -11.24 23.50
CA PHE A 168 11.52 -9.97 22.85
C PHE A 168 10.25 -9.11 22.78
N ILE A 169 9.08 -9.74 22.55
CA ILE A 169 7.77 -9.09 22.67
C ILE A 169 7.56 -8.55 24.09
N GLU A 170 7.87 -9.35 25.13
CA GLU A 170 7.78 -8.89 26.53
C GLU A 170 8.67 -7.67 26.78
N ALA A 171 9.91 -7.68 26.27
CA ALA A 171 10.82 -6.55 26.37
C ALA A 171 10.30 -5.30 25.62
N LEU A 172 9.71 -5.48 24.43
CA LEU A 172 9.07 -4.41 23.67
C LEU A 172 7.83 -3.84 24.38
N LEU A 173 7.01 -4.68 25.00
CA LEU A 173 5.84 -4.26 25.77
C LEU A 173 6.26 -3.47 27.02
N ALA A 174 7.26 -3.95 27.76
CA ALA A 174 7.81 -3.24 28.90
C ALA A 174 8.44 -1.89 28.49
N TRP A 175 9.14 -1.87 27.35
CA TRP A 175 9.68 -0.64 26.78
C TRP A 175 8.57 0.34 26.39
N ARG A 176 7.50 -0.12 25.72
CA ARG A 176 6.34 0.70 25.38
C ARG A 176 5.74 1.33 26.64
N ASP A 177 5.52 0.53 27.68
CA ASP A 177 4.91 1.00 28.93
C ASP A 177 5.78 2.06 29.62
N ALA A 178 7.10 1.89 29.59
CA ALA A 178 8.05 2.89 30.10
C ALA A 178 8.08 4.20 29.28
N ASN A 179 7.63 4.17 28.02
CA ASN A 179 7.70 5.30 27.08
C ASN A 179 6.32 5.83 26.65
N GLU A 180 5.22 5.39 27.28
CA GLU A 180 3.84 5.67 26.86
C GLU A 180 3.57 7.16 26.62
N SER A 181 4.00 8.01 27.56
CA SER A 181 3.83 9.48 27.46
C SER A 181 4.55 10.09 26.26
N SER A 182 5.69 9.53 25.87
CA SER A 182 6.50 10.00 24.74
C SER A 182 5.96 9.50 23.40
N MET A 183 5.27 8.36 23.38
CA MET A 183 4.63 7.78 22.19
C MET A 183 3.36 8.53 21.75
N ALA A 184 2.80 9.40 22.60
CA ALA A 184 1.59 10.14 22.28
C ALA A 184 1.74 11.01 21.01
N GLY A 185 1.04 10.62 19.94
CA GLY A 185 1.06 11.30 18.64
C GLY A 185 2.33 11.04 17.80
N VAL A 186 3.12 10.02 18.16
CA VAL A 186 4.27 9.54 17.38
C VAL A 186 3.95 8.15 16.85
N GLU A 187 4.18 7.94 15.56
CA GLU A 187 4.03 6.62 14.90
C GLU A 187 5.43 6.04 14.66
N LEU A 188 5.62 4.77 15.02
CA LEU A 188 6.83 4.01 14.73
C LEU A 188 6.52 2.99 13.62
N ASP A 189 7.44 2.85 12.68
CA ASP A 189 7.36 1.93 11.54
C ASP A 189 8.01 0.59 11.90
N ALA A 190 7.29 -0.52 11.73
CA ALA A 190 7.79 -1.84 12.07
C ALA A 190 9.06 -2.21 11.28
N TYR A 191 9.22 -1.73 10.05
CA TYR A 191 10.39 -2.04 9.23
C TYR A 191 11.50 -1.02 9.46
N GLY A 192 11.19 0.25 9.30
CA GLY A 192 12.15 1.34 9.40
C GLY A 192 12.62 1.66 10.81
N ASP A 193 11.80 1.44 11.84
CA ASP A 193 12.17 1.69 13.23
C ASP A 193 12.56 0.42 13.99
N LEU A 194 12.00 -0.76 13.68
CA LEU A 194 12.43 -2.01 14.32
C LEU A 194 13.63 -2.65 13.60
N LEU A 195 13.48 -3.01 12.31
CA LEU A 195 14.52 -3.80 11.62
C LEU A 195 15.84 -3.05 11.49
N ARG A 196 15.80 -1.73 11.24
CA ARG A 196 17.00 -0.91 11.08
C ARG A 196 17.87 -0.81 12.34
N GLY A 197 17.27 -0.91 13.54
CA GLY A 197 18.01 -0.88 14.80
C GLY A 197 18.67 -2.20 15.17
N LEU A 198 18.50 -3.25 14.36
CA LEU A 198 19.00 -4.60 14.62
C LEU A 198 20.26 -4.93 13.85
N GLY A 199 20.94 -5.96 14.33
CA GLY A 199 22.21 -6.44 13.79
C GLY A 199 23.39 -5.82 14.53
N ARG A 200 24.52 -6.52 14.50
CA ARG A 200 25.74 -6.13 15.23
C ARG A 200 26.36 -4.82 14.71
N ASP A 201 26.12 -4.50 13.45
CA ASP A 201 26.68 -3.33 12.75
C ASP A 201 25.65 -2.19 12.59
N ALA A 202 24.57 -2.21 13.37
CA ALA A 202 23.61 -1.10 13.41
C ALA A 202 24.22 0.11 14.13
N HIS A 203 24.03 1.31 13.59
CA HIS A 203 24.54 2.56 14.15
C HIS A 203 23.40 3.52 14.51
N LEU A 204 23.50 4.12 15.70
CA LEU A 204 22.48 5.03 16.24
C LEU A 204 22.25 6.26 15.34
N ASP A 205 23.32 6.86 14.82
CA ASP A 205 23.23 8.09 14.01
C ASP A 205 22.50 7.86 12.68
N ASP A 206 22.73 6.69 12.07
CA ASP A 206 22.04 6.25 10.86
C ASP A 206 20.55 6.00 11.12
N TYR A 207 20.17 5.74 12.37
CA TYR A 207 18.82 5.35 12.76
C TYR A 207 17.96 6.55 13.22
N VAL A 208 18.47 7.36 14.15
CA VAL A 208 17.70 8.44 14.80
C VAL A 208 17.32 9.55 13.83
N ASN A 209 18.24 9.91 12.94
CA ASN A 209 18.10 11.05 12.03
C ASN A 209 17.34 10.70 10.72
N GLU A 210 16.89 9.46 10.57
CA GLU A 210 16.26 9.02 9.33
C GLU A 210 14.83 9.57 9.17
N ILE A 211 14.62 10.40 8.17
CA ILE A 211 13.33 11.03 7.89
C ILE A 211 12.63 10.46 6.65
N ARG A 212 13.29 9.60 5.85
CA ARG A 212 12.74 9.06 4.59
C ARG A 212 11.41 8.30 4.76
N ASN A 213 11.16 7.74 5.94
CA ASN A 213 9.93 6.99 6.24
C ASN A 213 8.79 7.87 6.79
N LEU A 214 9.04 9.14 7.10
CA LEU A 214 8.03 10.02 7.66
C LEU A 214 7.06 10.48 6.58
N THR A 215 5.77 10.25 6.81
CA THR A 215 4.68 10.68 5.91
C THR A 215 4.48 12.19 5.93
N ARG A 216 4.94 12.87 7.00
CA ARG A 216 4.91 14.33 7.17
C ARG A 216 6.18 14.75 7.92
N HIS A 217 6.71 15.94 7.61
CA HIS A 217 7.70 16.55 8.49
C HIS A 217 7.06 16.82 9.86
N PRO A 218 7.53 16.15 10.93
CA PRO A 218 6.97 16.36 12.25
C PRO A 218 7.25 17.80 12.69
N SER A 219 6.38 18.36 13.53
CA SER A 219 6.71 19.61 14.23
C SER A 219 8.04 19.44 14.98
N PRO A 220 8.79 20.51 15.25
CA PRO A 220 10.06 20.40 15.98
C PRO A 220 9.93 19.61 17.30
N SER A 221 8.82 19.77 18.02
CA SER A 221 8.49 19.01 19.23
C SER A 221 8.24 17.51 18.99
N THR A 222 7.57 17.16 17.90
CA THR A 222 7.35 15.76 17.52
C THR A 222 8.62 15.12 16.96
N ALA A 223 9.45 15.87 16.24
CA ALA A 223 10.75 15.42 15.75
C ALA A 223 11.68 15.06 16.91
N ALA A 224 11.76 15.93 17.93
CA ALA A 224 12.57 15.69 19.12
C ALA A 224 12.09 14.47 19.91
N ARG A 225 10.77 14.30 20.09
CA ARG A 225 10.21 13.12 20.76
C ARG A 225 10.44 11.83 19.97
N LEU A 226 10.28 11.86 18.65
CA LEU A 226 10.59 10.72 17.80
C LEU A 226 12.07 10.34 17.90
N ALA A 227 12.98 11.32 17.86
CA ALA A 227 14.41 11.08 18.02
C ALA A 227 14.71 10.45 19.39
N GLN A 228 14.11 10.96 20.47
CA GLN A 228 14.25 10.39 21.81
C GLN A 228 13.74 8.94 21.90
N LEU A 229 12.56 8.68 21.33
CA LEU A 229 11.99 7.32 21.28
C LEU A 229 12.88 6.38 20.48
N ARG A 230 13.39 6.81 19.32
CA ARG A 230 14.35 6.05 18.54
C ARG A 230 15.60 5.76 19.33
N THR A 231 16.23 6.73 19.98
CA THR A 231 17.41 6.46 20.82
C THR A 231 17.12 5.41 21.89
N SER A 232 15.99 5.53 22.59
CA SER A 232 15.56 4.55 23.61
C SER A 232 15.30 3.16 23.01
N LEU A 233 14.64 3.10 21.84
CA LEU A 233 14.37 1.85 21.13
C LEU A 233 15.66 1.21 20.62
N PHE A 234 16.60 1.99 20.09
CA PHE A 234 17.89 1.49 19.63
C PHE A 234 18.66 0.80 20.75
N GLU A 235 18.66 1.34 21.97
CA GLU A 235 19.30 0.68 23.13
C GLU A 235 18.63 -0.66 23.49
N LEU A 236 17.33 -0.82 23.25
CA LEU A 236 16.64 -2.10 23.41
C LEU A 236 17.02 -3.11 22.31
N LEU A 237 17.21 -2.62 21.08
CA LEU A 237 17.47 -3.41 19.88
C LEU A 237 18.95 -3.80 19.71
N LYS A 238 19.86 -2.96 20.19
CA LYS A 238 21.30 -3.16 20.04
C LYS A 238 21.74 -4.47 20.68
N GLY A 239 22.42 -5.30 19.88
CA GLY A 239 22.92 -6.61 20.33
C GLY A 239 21.86 -7.73 20.34
N ARG A 240 20.62 -7.44 19.92
CA ARG A 240 19.60 -8.48 19.68
C ARG A 240 19.97 -9.33 18.46
N GLN A 241 19.63 -10.60 18.52
CA GLN A 241 19.93 -11.55 17.44
C GLN A 241 18.88 -11.46 16.33
N LEU A 242 19.34 -11.05 15.14
CA LEU A 242 18.57 -11.06 13.91
C LEU A 242 19.09 -12.17 12.97
N LYS A 243 18.25 -13.15 12.69
CA LYS A 243 18.52 -14.17 11.67
C LYS A 243 17.63 -13.97 10.46
N LEU A 244 18.14 -14.37 9.30
CA LEU A 244 17.38 -14.38 8.06
C LEU A 244 17.03 -15.80 7.65
N CYS A 245 15.81 -16.00 7.19
CA CYS A 245 15.39 -17.15 6.43
C CYS A 245 15.32 -16.73 4.96
N ARG A 246 16.42 -16.96 4.21
CA ARG A 246 16.49 -16.71 2.77
C ARG A 246 15.62 -17.76 2.07
N ILE A 247 14.58 -17.32 1.36
CA ILE A 247 13.69 -18.21 0.59
C ILE A 247 14.18 -18.27 -0.86
N GLU A 248 14.78 -19.40 -1.25
CA GLU A 248 15.51 -19.53 -2.52
C GLU A 248 14.65 -19.32 -3.77
N ARG A 249 13.35 -19.65 -3.67
CA ARG A 249 12.39 -19.49 -4.78
C ARG A 249 11.18 -18.72 -4.28
N SER A 250 11.32 -17.41 -4.23
CA SER A 250 10.28 -16.48 -3.83
C SER A 250 10.25 -15.27 -4.75
N ALA A 251 9.11 -14.60 -4.80
CA ALA A 251 8.96 -13.30 -5.42
C ALA A 251 8.21 -12.36 -4.47
N LEU A 252 8.32 -11.07 -4.74
CA LEU A 252 7.62 -10.03 -3.99
C LEU A 252 6.76 -9.24 -4.95
N VAL A 253 5.45 -9.39 -4.82
CA VAL A 253 4.49 -8.69 -5.67
C VAL A 253 3.89 -7.53 -4.88
N HIS A 254 4.40 -6.33 -5.12
CA HIS A 254 3.96 -5.14 -4.42
C HIS A 254 2.67 -4.56 -5.02
N ILE A 255 1.77 -4.10 -4.15
CA ILE A 255 0.49 -3.47 -4.49
C ILE A 255 0.41 -2.11 -3.77
N GLY A 256 1.41 -1.27 -4.03
CA GLY A 256 1.58 0.02 -3.36
C GLY A 256 1.01 1.23 -4.10
N SER A 257 0.67 1.06 -5.38
CA SER A 257 0.13 2.08 -6.29
C SER A 257 -0.94 1.48 -7.20
N THR A 258 -1.78 2.33 -7.79
CA THR A 258 -2.76 1.88 -8.80
C THR A 258 -2.08 1.23 -10.00
N LYS A 259 -0.92 1.74 -10.44
CA LYS A 259 -0.20 1.16 -11.59
C LYS A 259 0.28 -0.25 -11.31
N GLU A 260 0.90 -0.46 -10.14
CA GLU A 260 1.30 -1.81 -9.71
C GLU A 260 0.08 -2.72 -9.58
N TYR A 261 -1.02 -2.24 -8.97
CA TYR A 261 -2.26 -3.00 -8.88
C TYR A 261 -2.76 -3.45 -10.27
N LEU A 262 -3.02 -2.52 -11.18
CA LEU A 262 -3.51 -2.83 -12.53
C LEU A 262 -2.55 -3.71 -13.32
N ASN A 263 -1.24 -3.47 -13.24
CA ASN A 263 -0.25 -4.34 -13.89
C ASN A 263 -0.33 -5.77 -13.35
N ASN A 264 -0.53 -5.95 -12.05
CA ASN A 264 -0.74 -7.27 -11.46
C ASN A 264 -2.06 -7.92 -11.87
N LEU A 265 -3.10 -7.15 -12.22
CA LEU A 265 -4.37 -7.70 -12.74
C LEU A 265 -4.24 -8.16 -14.20
N PHE A 266 -3.63 -7.35 -15.06
CA PHE A 266 -3.63 -7.53 -16.52
C PHE A 266 -2.35 -8.14 -17.08
N GLN A 267 -1.27 -8.14 -16.30
CA GLN A 267 0.01 -8.77 -16.63
C GLN A 267 0.48 -9.63 -15.43
N PRO A 268 -0.31 -10.63 -14.99
CA PRO A 268 -0.05 -11.37 -13.76
C PRO A 268 1.10 -12.37 -13.91
N ILE A 269 2.22 -12.05 -14.57
CA ILE A 269 3.30 -13.02 -14.83
C ILE A 269 3.77 -13.65 -13.51
N GLU A 270 4.00 -12.85 -12.48
CA GLU A 270 4.40 -13.37 -11.18
C GLU A 270 3.24 -14.03 -10.44
N LEU A 271 2.05 -13.41 -10.37
CA LEU A 271 0.90 -14.01 -9.67
C LEU A 271 0.43 -15.34 -10.31
N ALA A 272 0.34 -15.41 -11.64
CA ALA A 272 -0.06 -16.61 -12.38
C ALA A 272 0.96 -17.75 -12.23
N ARG A 273 2.26 -17.43 -12.18
CA ARG A 273 3.31 -18.41 -11.87
C ARG A 273 3.15 -19.03 -10.47
N CYS A 274 2.53 -18.29 -9.55
CA CYS A 274 2.44 -18.67 -8.15
C CYS A 274 1.15 -19.40 -7.80
N PHE A 275 0.02 -19.05 -8.43
CA PHE A 275 -1.26 -19.72 -8.21
C PHE A 275 -1.51 -20.94 -9.11
N SER A 276 -0.53 -21.34 -9.94
CA SER A 276 -0.64 -22.49 -10.86
C SER A 276 -1.90 -22.46 -11.73
N THR A 277 -2.43 -21.28 -12.04
CA THR A 277 -3.55 -21.14 -12.96
C THR A 277 -2.98 -21.23 -14.38
N ALA A 278 -3.21 -22.37 -15.03
CA ALA A 278 -2.68 -22.73 -16.35
C ALA A 278 -3.06 -21.77 -17.50
N ALA A 279 -3.87 -20.75 -17.22
CA ALA A 279 -4.07 -19.61 -18.08
C ALA A 279 -3.98 -18.36 -17.20
N ALA A 280 -3.03 -17.46 -17.47
CA ALA A 280 -3.32 -16.06 -17.19
C ALA A 280 -4.63 -15.78 -17.93
N PRO A 281 -5.70 -15.32 -17.26
CA PRO A 281 -6.88 -14.94 -17.98
C PRO A 281 -6.42 -13.95 -19.05
N ASP A 282 -6.82 -14.20 -20.29
CA ASP A 282 -6.78 -13.21 -21.36
C ASP A 282 -7.81 -12.15 -20.95
N SER A 283 -7.45 -11.41 -19.90
CA SER A 283 -8.23 -10.34 -19.33
C SER A 283 -8.20 -9.31 -20.43
N GLY A 284 -9.33 -9.17 -21.12
CA GLY A 284 -9.49 -8.15 -22.14
C GLY A 284 -9.14 -6.77 -21.59
N PRO A 285 -9.32 -5.69 -22.36
CA PRO A 285 -8.91 -4.36 -21.94
C PRO A 285 -9.64 -3.84 -20.68
N ILE A 286 -10.63 -4.58 -20.16
CA ILE A 286 -11.34 -4.31 -18.92
C ILE A 286 -11.48 -5.56 -18.04
N LEU A 287 -11.42 -5.37 -16.73
CA LEU A 287 -11.83 -6.33 -15.71
C LEU A 287 -13.02 -5.75 -14.95
N VAL A 288 -14.12 -6.50 -14.86
CA VAL A 288 -15.32 -6.09 -14.14
C VAL A 288 -15.59 -7.11 -13.04
N THR A 289 -15.51 -6.66 -11.79
CA THR A 289 -15.57 -7.51 -10.61
C THR A 289 -16.62 -6.98 -9.64
N ASN A 290 -17.52 -7.84 -9.14
CA ASN A 290 -18.60 -7.45 -8.23
C ASN A 290 -19.29 -6.15 -8.64
N SER A 291 -19.66 -6.01 -9.92
CA SER A 291 -20.18 -4.76 -10.46
C SER A 291 -21.42 -5.02 -11.32
N ARG A 292 -22.36 -4.09 -11.30
CA ARG A 292 -23.61 -4.11 -12.08
C ARG A 292 -23.55 -2.97 -13.10
N ILE A 293 -23.37 -3.33 -14.37
CA ILE A 293 -23.15 -2.38 -15.46
C ILE A 293 -24.30 -2.51 -16.47
N ASN A 294 -25.05 -1.44 -16.66
CA ASN A 294 -26.16 -1.34 -17.60
C ASN A 294 -26.00 -0.08 -18.47
N ILE A 295 -25.42 -0.23 -19.66
CA ILE A 295 -25.14 0.89 -20.57
C ILE A 295 -25.94 0.74 -21.85
N ALA A 296 -26.84 1.69 -22.13
CA ALA A 296 -27.79 1.60 -23.24
C ALA A 296 -27.11 1.56 -24.63
N ASN A 297 -26.10 2.41 -24.86
CA ASN A 297 -25.38 2.53 -26.13
C ASN A 297 -24.03 1.79 -26.13
N GLY A 298 -23.82 0.87 -25.18
CA GLY A 298 -22.58 0.10 -25.06
C GLY A 298 -21.47 0.80 -24.27
N LEU A 299 -20.52 -0.01 -23.81
CA LEU A 299 -19.33 0.38 -23.06
C LEU A 299 -18.12 0.40 -24.00
N GLU A 300 -17.52 1.57 -24.21
CA GLU A 300 -16.31 1.74 -25.01
C GLU A 300 -15.08 1.73 -24.09
N ILE A 301 -14.09 0.91 -24.43
CA ILE A 301 -12.87 0.74 -23.62
C ILE A 301 -11.66 0.95 -24.53
N SER A 302 -10.73 1.79 -24.08
CA SER A 302 -9.44 1.94 -24.76
C SER A 302 -8.63 0.64 -24.67
N SER A 303 -8.23 0.11 -25.82
CA SER A 303 -7.35 -1.06 -25.91
C SER A 303 -5.86 -0.68 -25.93
N ASN A 304 -5.54 0.61 -25.87
CA ASN A 304 -4.16 1.11 -26.02
C ASN A 304 -3.54 1.32 -24.64
N GLY A 305 -2.93 0.29 -24.06
CA GLY A 305 -2.18 0.40 -22.79
C GLY A 305 -2.51 -0.69 -21.77
N THR A 306 -2.20 -0.43 -20.50
CA THR A 306 -2.63 -1.29 -19.37
C THR A 306 -4.15 -1.33 -19.31
N GLY A 307 -4.74 -2.49 -19.02
CA GLY A 307 -6.19 -2.65 -18.87
C GLY A 307 -6.76 -1.82 -17.72
N SER A 308 -8.09 -1.67 -17.71
CA SER A 308 -8.85 -0.89 -16.71
C SER A 308 -9.73 -1.77 -15.85
N ALA A 309 -9.90 -1.46 -14.57
CA ALA A 309 -10.67 -2.28 -13.63
C ALA A 309 -11.87 -1.53 -13.03
N LEU A 310 -13.01 -2.23 -12.94
CA LEU A 310 -14.22 -1.79 -12.27
C LEU A 310 -14.53 -2.77 -11.14
N GLU A 311 -14.54 -2.28 -9.90
CA GLU A 311 -14.85 -3.07 -8.71
C GLU A 311 -15.97 -2.43 -7.90
N PHE A 312 -16.94 -3.23 -7.44
CA PHE A 312 -18.06 -2.74 -6.63
C PHE A 312 -18.82 -1.57 -7.28
N CYS A 313 -18.89 -1.51 -8.60
CA CYS A 313 -19.54 -0.40 -9.31
C CYS A 313 -21.01 -0.71 -9.63
N GLU A 314 -21.87 0.30 -9.55
CA GLU A 314 -23.25 0.23 -10.02
C GLU A 314 -23.48 1.37 -11.01
N ILE A 315 -23.39 1.07 -12.31
CA ILE A 315 -23.42 2.07 -13.38
C ILE A 315 -24.59 1.78 -14.32
N SER A 316 -25.57 2.67 -14.32
CA SER A 316 -26.66 2.76 -15.28
C SER A 316 -26.60 4.10 -15.99
N ALA A 317 -26.27 4.08 -17.28
CA ALA A 317 -26.01 5.30 -18.08
C ALA A 317 -26.30 5.09 -19.57
N ARG A 318 -26.39 6.18 -20.34
CA ARG A 318 -26.66 6.15 -21.78
C ARG A 318 -25.45 5.62 -22.53
N SER A 319 -24.29 6.16 -22.22
CA SER A 319 -23.00 5.74 -22.78
C SER A 319 -21.90 5.85 -21.74
N CYS A 320 -20.89 4.99 -21.86
CA CYS A 320 -19.72 5.02 -21.00
C CYS A 320 -18.48 4.73 -21.83
N ARG A 321 -17.49 5.63 -21.75
CA ARG A 321 -16.16 5.47 -22.32
C ARG A 321 -15.12 5.47 -21.21
N ILE A 322 -14.27 4.45 -21.19
CA ILE A 322 -13.21 4.28 -20.19
C ILE A 322 -11.86 4.20 -20.90
N GLY A 323 -10.96 5.08 -20.51
CA GLY A 323 -9.57 5.10 -20.96
C GLY A 323 -8.77 3.90 -20.49
N SER A 324 -7.50 3.84 -20.91
CA SER A 324 -6.54 2.82 -20.46
C SER A 324 -6.09 3.10 -19.02
N GLY A 325 -5.66 2.06 -18.29
CA GLY A 325 -5.08 2.22 -16.95
C GLY A 325 -5.98 2.88 -15.91
N CYS A 326 -7.30 2.70 -16.02
CA CYS A 326 -8.29 3.29 -15.11
C CYS A 326 -8.68 2.32 -13.99
N LEU A 327 -9.06 2.86 -12.84
CA LEU A 327 -9.67 2.10 -11.75
C LEU A 327 -10.91 2.82 -11.23
N LEU A 328 -12.08 2.20 -11.36
CA LEU A 328 -13.31 2.66 -10.75
C LEU A 328 -13.67 1.72 -9.61
N SER A 329 -13.74 2.24 -8.39
CA SER A 329 -14.05 1.46 -7.20
C SER A 329 -15.26 2.05 -6.49
N HIS A 330 -16.26 1.24 -6.16
CA HIS A 330 -17.47 1.69 -5.44
C HIS A 330 -18.28 2.78 -6.16
N CYS A 331 -18.00 3.04 -7.43
CA CYS A 331 -18.60 4.14 -8.17
C CYS A 331 -20.06 3.85 -8.50
N ARG A 332 -20.92 4.85 -8.34
CA ARG A 332 -22.35 4.72 -8.63
C ARG A 332 -22.84 5.78 -9.60
N CYS A 333 -23.60 5.34 -10.59
CA CYS A 333 -24.38 6.19 -11.49
C CYS A 333 -25.73 5.51 -11.73
N ARG A 334 -26.83 6.19 -11.41
CA ARG A 334 -28.20 5.68 -11.66
C ARG A 334 -28.98 6.62 -12.57
N GLU A 335 -28.28 7.29 -13.49
CA GLU A 335 -28.84 8.30 -14.39
C GLU A 335 -28.80 7.75 -15.82
N PRO A 336 -29.89 7.13 -16.32
CA PRO A 336 -29.88 6.43 -17.61
C PRO A 336 -29.55 7.30 -18.81
N GLU A 337 -29.70 8.62 -18.70
CA GLU A 337 -29.38 9.59 -19.74
C GLU A 337 -27.94 10.12 -19.64
N ALA A 338 -27.19 9.75 -18.60
CA ALA A 338 -25.83 10.24 -18.41
C ALA A 338 -24.86 9.70 -19.46
N GLU A 339 -23.90 10.54 -19.84
CA GLU A 339 -22.76 10.18 -20.69
C GLU A 339 -21.49 10.24 -19.86
N LEU A 340 -20.87 9.09 -19.64
CA LEU A 340 -19.67 8.97 -18.81
C LEU A 340 -18.43 8.89 -19.70
N VAL A 341 -17.47 9.77 -19.47
CA VAL A 341 -16.18 9.77 -20.18
C VAL A 341 -15.08 9.86 -19.14
N ILE A 342 -14.35 8.76 -18.96
CA ILE A 342 -13.23 8.64 -18.04
C ILE A 342 -11.95 8.57 -18.88
N PRO A 343 -11.04 9.55 -18.81
CA PRO A 343 -9.78 9.53 -19.58
C PRO A 343 -8.79 8.50 -19.04
N ASP A 344 -7.69 8.29 -19.78
CA ASP A 344 -6.62 7.36 -19.41
C ASP A 344 -5.96 7.70 -18.06
N GLY A 345 -5.65 6.67 -17.28
CA GLY A 345 -4.88 6.78 -16.04
C GLY A 345 -5.69 7.25 -14.83
N TRP A 346 -7.02 7.29 -14.91
CA TRP A 346 -7.87 7.85 -13.85
C TRP A 346 -8.30 6.83 -12.81
N VAL A 347 -8.31 7.28 -11.56
CA VAL A 347 -8.82 6.50 -10.44
C VAL A 347 -9.95 7.26 -9.78
N LEU A 348 -11.08 6.57 -9.60
CA LEU A 348 -12.31 7.11 -9.04
C LEU A 348 -12.78 6.16 -7.94
N GLN A 349 -13.14 6.73 -6.79
CA GLN A 349 -13.83 5.96 -5.78
C GLN A 349 -14.86 6.78 -5.03
N THR A 350 -16.07 6.23 -4.91
CA THR A 350 -17.13 6.83 -4.10
C THR A 350 -17.08 6.29 -2.68
N VAL A 351 -17.02 7.21 -1.72
CA VAL A 351 -16.92 6.93 -0.29
C VAL A 351 -18.15 7.54 0.41
N PRO A 352 -19.05 6.72 0.98
CA PRO A 352 -20.10 7.23 1.85
C PRO A 352 -19.46 7.80 3.12
N LEU A 353 -20.02 8.91 3.60
CA LEU A 353 -19.59 9.56 4.83
C LEU A 353 -20.57 9.25 5.95
N LEU A 354 -20.13 9.42 7.20
CA LEU A 354 -20.95 9.21 8.40
C LEU A 354 -22.30 9.94 8.30
N ALA A 355 -23.34 9.31 8.85
CA ALA A 355 -24.75 9.68 8.66
C ALA A 355 -25.00 11.20 8.68
N GLY A 356 -25.48 11.73 7.55
CA GLY A 356 -25.80 13.16 7.35
C GLY A 356 -24.71 13.98 6.66
N ALA A 357 -23.50 13.44 6.46
CA ALA A 357 -22.42 14.12 5.76
C ALA A 357 -22.44 13.93 4.22
N GLY A 358 -23.27 13.02 3.71
CA GLY A 358 -23.41 12.72 2.28
C GLY A 358 -22.42 11.66 1.80
N GLN A 359 -21.92 11.79 0.57
CA GLN A 359 -20.90 10.92 0.00
C GLN A 359 -20.00 11.69 -0.97
N VAL A 360 -18.77 11.24 -1.12
CA VAL A 360 -17.77 11.90 -1.97
C VAL A 360 -17.18 10.93 -2.96
N THR A 361 -17.08 11.32 -4.22
CA THR A 361 -16.28 10.64 -5.21
C THR A 361 -14.98 11.40 -5.33
N TRP A 362 -13.92 10.86 -4.76
CA TRP A 362 -12.60 11.42 -4.99
C TRP A 362 -11.99 10.86 -6.27
N ALA A 363 -11.12 11.65 -6.89
CA ALA A 363 -10.48 11.33 -8.15
C ALA A 363 -9.01 11.74 -8.15
N TRP A 364 -8.17 10.96 -8.81
CA TRP A 364 -6.78 11.34 -9.09
C TRP A 364 -6.31 10.66 -10.36
N HIS A 365 -5.25 11.21 -10.94
CA HIS A 365 -4.52 10.53 -11.99
C HIS A 365 -3.45 9.63 -11.38
N SER A 366 -3.20 8.46 -11.97
CA SER A 366 -2.25 7.46 -11.48
C SER A 366 -0.78 7.92 -11.41
N ASP A 367 -0.47 9.04 -12.05
CA ASP A 367 0.83 9.74 -11.98
C ASP A 367 0.88 10.91 -10.98
N ASP A 368 -0.25 11.27 -10.37
CA ASP A 368 -0.25 12.29 -9.33
C ASP A 368 0.41 11.72 -8.06
N ASN A 369 1.09 12.58 -7.29
CA ASN A 369 1.70 12.20 -6.02
C ASN A 369 0.95 12.89 -4.87
N PRO A 370 0.02 12.20 -4.17
CA PRO A 370 -0.73 12.79 -3.07
C PRO A 370 0.14 13.33 -1.92
N LYS A 371 1.40 12.86 -1.80
CA LYS A 371 2.36 13.32 -0.79
C LYS A 371 3.10 14.61 -1.17
N GLN A 372 2.93 15.10 -2.40
CA GLN A 372 3.64 16.29 -2.86
C GLN A 372 3.28 17.48 -1.96
N GLN A 373 4.28 18.05 -1.30
CA GLN A 373 4.10 19.15 -0.34
C GLN A 373 4.13 20.53 -1.01
N SER A 374 4.89 20.68 -2.10
CA SER A 374 4.87 21.90 -2.90
C SER A 374 3.62 21.91 -3.79
N LEU A 375 2.53 22.53 -3.32
CA LEU A 375 1.26 22.61 -4.04
C LEU A 375 1.36 23.41 -5.35
N THR A 376 2.29 24.38 -5.41
CA THR A 376 2.58 25.16 -6.62
C THR A 376 3.18 24.31 -7.74
N GLU A 377 3.92 23.25 -7.37
CA GLU A 377 4.53 22.29 -8.31
C GLU A 377 3.70 21.00 -8.44
N ALA A 378 2.62 20.87 -7.68
CA ALA A 378 1.82 19.67 -7.63
C ALA A 378 1.01 19.47 -8.92
N LYS A 379 0.83 18.21 -9.30
CA LYS A 379 -0.11 17.80 -10.33
C LYS A 379 -1.38 17.26 -9.70
N PHE A 380 -2.52 17.73 -10.17
CA PHE A 380 -3.82 17.22 -9.82
C PHE A 380 -4.57 16.88 -11.10
N LEU A 381 -5.08 15.65 -11.19
CA LEU A 381 -5.75 15.12 -12.36
C LEU A 381 -4.84 15.13 -13.61
N GLY A 382 -3.54 14.87 -13.39
CA GLY A 382 -2.51 14.83 -14.44
C GLY A 382 -2.03 16.19 -14.95
N ARG A 383 -2.52 17.30 -14.38
CA ARG A 383 -2.21 18.69 -14.80
C ARG A 383 -1.71 19.53 -13.63
N PRO A 384 -1.02 20.67 -13.88
CA PRO A 384 -0.63 21.57 -12.81
C PRO A 384 -1.83 22.02 -11.97
N LEU A 385 -1.75 21.90 -10.64
CA LEU A 385 -2.83 22.27 -9.72
C LEU A 385 -3.26 23.73 -9.88
N VAL A 386 -2.30 24.63 -10.16
CA VAL A 386 -2.57 26.05 -10.41
C VAL A 386 -3.54 26.27 -11.58
N GLU A 387 -3.49 25.43 -12.62
CA GLU A 387 -4.40 25.51 -13.77
C GLU A 387 -5.82 25.12 -13.35
N PHE A 388 -5.94 24.13 -12.46
CA PHE A 388 -7.21 23.66 -11.91
C PHE A 388 -7.86 24.76 -11.06
N CYS A 389 -7.10 25.36 -10.14
CA CYS A 389 -7.62 26.42 -9.26
C CYS A 389 -8.12 27.62 -10.07
N HIS A 390 -7.31 28.12 -11.03
CA HIS A 390 -7.69 29.26 -11.88
C HIS A 390 -9.00 29.01 -12.65
N ARG A 391 -9.13 27.82 -13.23
CA ARG A 391 -10.32 27.42 -14.00
C ARG A 391 -11.57 27.35 -13.15
N HIS A 392 -11.47 26.66 -12.01
CA HIS A 392 -12.58 26.43 -11.11
C HIS A 392 -12.86 27.58 -10.15
N GLY A 393 -12.10 28.68 -10.26
CA GLY A 393 -12.27 29.90 -9.47
C GLY A 393 -11.90 29.72 -7.99
N LEU A 394 -11.06 28.73 -7.68
CA LEU A 394 -10.55 28.54 -6.33
C LEU A 394 -9.43 29.55 -6.06
N PRO A 395 -9.41 30.20 -4.90
CA PRO A 395 -8.31 31.10 -4.54
C PRO A 395 -7.00 30.31 -4.53
N LEU A 396 -5.92 30.90 -5.02
CA LEU A 396 -4.58 30.29 -4.90
C LEU A 396 -3.97 30.47 -3.51
N ASP A 397 -4.57 31.34 -2.69
CA ASP A 397 -4.18 31.54 -1.29
C ASP A 397 -4.51 30.26 -0.50
N GLU A 398 -3.46 29.67 0.06
CA GLU A 398 -3.43 28.32 0.59
C GLU A 398 -4.33 28.15 1.84
N ALA A 399 -4.60 29.20 2.60
CA ALA A 399 -5.18 29.08 3.95
C ALA A 399 -6.54 28.36 4.03
N GLU A 400 -7.39 28.45 3.00
CA GLU A 400 -8.75 27.89 3.03
C GLU A 400 -8.84 26.45 2.50
N TRP A 401 -7.98 26.07 1.54
CA TRP A 401 -8.07 24.79 0.83
C TRP A 401 -6.81 23.93 0.91
N SER A 402 -5.62 24.47 1.24
CA SER A 402 -4.35 23.70 1.20
C SER A 402 -4.18 22.72 2.37
N GLY A 403 -4.96 22.90 3.44
CA GLY A 403 -4.86 22.13 4.66
C GLY A 403 -3.45 22.24 5.28
N SER A 404 -2.67 21.16 5.23
CA SER A 404 -1.30 21.10 5.74
C SER A 404 -0.24 21.24 4.64
N GLY A 405 -0.61 21.73 3.46
CA GLY A 405 0.29 21.92 2.33
C GLY A 405 0.65 20.63 1.60
N SER A 406 -0.29 19.73 1.32
CA SER A 406 -0.07 18.64 0.37
C SER A 406 -1.36 18.26 -0.35
N LEU A 407 -1.28 17.58 -1.49
CA LEU A 407 -2.48 17.12 -2.20
C LEU A 407 -3.39 16.23 -1.34
N TRP A 408 -2.80 15.47 -0.41
CA TRP A 408 -3.54 14.65 0.55
C TRP A 408 -4.46 15.46 1.48
N THR A 409 -4.03 16.67 1.86
CA THR A 409 -4.79 17.56 2.76
C THR A 409 -5.47 18.72 2.03
N ALA A 410 -5.25 18.84 0.72
CA ALA A 410 -5.91 19.81 -0.12
C ALA A 410 -7.41 19.46 -0.29
N ARG A 411 -8.30 20.40 0.03
CA ARG A 411 -9.75 20.25 -0.09
C ARG A 411 -10.19 20.49 -1.53
N LEU A 412 -10.13 19.44 -2.35
CA LEU A 412 -10.39 19.50 -3.79
C LEU A 412 -11.63 18.72 -4.21
N PHE A 413 -12.21 17.90 -3.33
CA PHE A 413 -13.27 16.96 -3.67
C PHE A 413 -14.66 17.49 -3.28
N PRO A 414 -15.60 17.64 -4.23
CA PRO A 414 -16.95 18.10 -3.95
C PRO A 414 -17.71 17.13 -3.04
N CYS A 415 -18.37 17.69 -2.03
CA CYS A 415 -19.26 16.97 -1.12
C CYS A 415 -20.58 17.75 -0.99
N ASP A 416 -21.70 17.07 -1.12
CA ASP A 416 -23.04 17.63 -0.88
C ASP A 416 -23.77 16.71 0.09
N ARG A 417 -24.27 17.26 1.20
CA ARG A 417 -24.97 16.50 2.26
C ARG A 417 -26.25 15.84 1.76
N THR A 418 -26.83 16.33 0.66
CA THR A 418 -28.03 15.74 0.05
C THR A 418 -27.75 14.46 -0.72
N TRP A 419 -26.49 14.15 -1.05
CA TRP A 419 -26.10 12.92 -1.72
C TRP A 419 -26.03 11.78 -0.71
N THR A 420 -27.18 11.21 -0.36
CA THR A 420 -27.25 10.11 0.60
C THR A 420 -27.14 8.75 -0.07
N ALA A 421 -26.48 7.80 0.60
CA ALA A 421 -26.33 6.44 0.13
C ALA A 421 -27.62 5.59 0.24
N ALA A 422 -28.77 6.20 0.63
CA ALA A 422 -29.99 5.51 1.01
C ALA A 422 -30.39 4.45 -0.02
N VAL A 423 -30.26 3.18 0.40
CA VAL A 423 -30.63 2.00 -0.37
C VAL A 423 -32.16 1.93 -0.38
N GLY A 424 -32.80 2.57 -1.37
CA GLY A 424 -34.25 2.42 -1.61
C GLY A 424 -35.06 3.68 -1.90
N GLY A 425 -34.47 4.88 -1.96
CA GLY A 425 -35.19 6.11 -2.27
C GLY A 425 -35.10 6.53 -3.74
N HIS A 426 -36.22 6.60 -4.46
CA HIS A 426 -36.34 7.27 -5.77
C HIS A 426 -36.32 8.82 -5.66
N GLY A 427 -35.45 9.40 -4.83
CA GLY A 427 -35.43 10.85 -4.57
C GLY A 427 -34.05 11.38 -4.24
N GLN A 428 -33.58 12.33 -5.07
CA GLN A 428 -32.25 12.96 -5.12
C GLN A 428 -31.10 12.00 -5.42
N GLY A 429 -30.72 11.97 -6.70
CA GLY A 429 -29.79 11.01 -7.28
C GLY A 429 -28.39 11.05 -6.67
N ASP A 430 -27.71 9.91 -6.80
CA ASP A 430 -26.28 9.80 -6.58
C ASP A 430 -25.53 10.65 -7.62
N GLN A 431 -25.27 11.91 -7.29
CA GLN A 431 -24.66 12.89 -8.18
C GLN A 431 -23.18 13.09 -7.88
N SER A 432 -22.60 12.32 -6.96
CA SER A 432 -21.22 12.48 -6.51
C SER A 432 -20.24 12.16 -7.64
N LEU A 433 -20.44 11.03 -8.30
CA LEU A 433 -19.65 10.65 -9.48
C LEU A 433 -19.83 11.65 -10.61
N LEU A 434 -21.06 12.04 -10.95
CA LEU A 434 -21.33 12.96 -12.05
C LEU A 434 -20.74 14.36 -11.81
N THR A 435 -20.82 14.87 -10.59
CA THR A 435 -20.20 16.15 -10.21
C THR A 435 -18.70 16.05 -10.29
N THR A 436 -18.13 14.94 -9.83
CA THR A 436 -16.68 14.69 -9.97
C THR A 436 -16.31 14.63 -11.44
N LEU A 437 -17.09 13.97 -12.29
CA LEU A 437 -16.83 13.89 -13.73
C LEU A 437 -16.83 15.26 -14.43
N LYS A 438 -17.57 16.25 -13.91
CA LYS A 438 -17.51 17.64 -14.40
C LYS A 438 -16.15 18.29 -14.18
N LEU A 439 -15.42 17.92 -13.12
CA LEU A 439 -14.04 18.37 -12.88
C LEU A 439 -13.08 17.88 -13.99
N LEU A 440 -13.41 16.78 -14.68
CA LEU A 440 -12.57 16.20 -15.73
C LEU A 440 -12.87 16.80 -17.10
N ARG A 441 -14.02 17.47 -17.24
CA ARG A 441 -14.41 18.14 -18.48
C ARG A 441 -13.71 19.49 -18.57
N TRP A 442 -12.40 19.44 -18.79
CA TRP A 442 -11.53 20.59 -19.04
C TRP A 442 -11.85 21.32 -20.36
N SER A 443 -12.94 21.00 -21.05
CA SER A 443 -13.34 21.65 -22.30
C SER A 443 -14.67 22.41 -22.22
N SER A 444 -15.48 22.25 -21.17
CA SER A 444 -16.75 22.98 -21.03
C SER A 444 -16.54 24.24 -20.19
N GLU A 445 -16.43 25.39 -20.85
CA GLU A 445 -16.12 26.70 -20.24
C GLU A 445 -17.14 27.21 -19.21
N SER A 446 -18.29 26.54 -19.04
CA SER A 446 -19.41 27.07 -18.25
C SER A 446 -19.52 26.58 -16.81
N TRP A 447 -18.82 25.50 -16.39
CA TRP A 447 -18.96 24.96 -15.03
C TRP A 447 -17.73 25.24 -14.17
N ARG A 448 -17.90 25.98 -13.08
CA ARG A 448 -16.83 26.29 -12.11
C ARG A 448 -17.20 25.76 -10.73
N LEU A 449 -16.21 25.29 -10.00
CA LEU A 449 -16.43 24.70 -8.68
C LEU A 449 -16.86 25.75 -7.67
N VAL A 450 -16.32 26.96 -7.76
CA VAL A 450 -16.70 28.10 -6.91
C VAL A 450 -18.19 28.44 -7.04
N ASP A 451 -18.72 28.43 -8.27
CA ASP A 451 -20.14 28.71 -8.53
C ASP A 451 -21.03 27.60 -7.94
N TRP A 452 -20.62 26.34 -8.12
CA TRP A 452 -21.29 25.20 -7.52
C TRP A 452 -21.32 25.26 -5.99
N LEU A 453 -20.23 25.70 -5.34
CA LEU A 453 -20.22 25.90 -3.88
C LEU A 453 -21.18 27.03 -3.46
N ALA A 454 -21.19 28.13 -4.21
CA ALA A 454 -22.00 29.31 -3.91
C ALA A 454 -23.51 29.09 -4.05
N GLU A 455 -23.94 28.16 -4.90
CA GLU A 455 -25.37 27.81 -5.06
C GLU A 455 -26.02 27.28 -3.78
N LYS A 456 -25.28 26.53 -2.94
CA LYS A 456 -25.80 25.88 -1.71
C LYS A 456 -24.71 25.83 -0.62
N PRO A 457 -24.31 26.97 -0.04
CA PRO A 457 -23.15 27.06 0.83
C PRO A 457 -23.32 26.32 2.18
N GLU A 458 -24.55 26.05 2.60
CA GLU A 458 -24.84 25.30 3.85
C GLU A 458 -24.82 23.77 3.65
N GLU A 459 -24.98 23.30 2.41
CA GLU A 459 -25.08 21.88 2.07
C GLU A 459 -23.80 21.36 1.38
N ARG A 460 -23.04 22.25 0.73
CA ARG A 460 -21.88 21.92 -0.10
C ARG A 460 -20.58 22.35 0.55
N ARG A 461 -19.57 21.49 0.46
CA ARG A 461 -18.20 21.79 0.87
C ARG A 461 -17.19 21.05 0.00
N LEU A 462 -15.94 21.45 0.11
CA LEU A 462 -14.82 20.67 -0.41
C LEU A 462 -14.18 19.86 0.72
N MET A 463 -13.78 18.64 0.40
CA MET A 463 -13.08 17.74 1.30
C MET A 463 -11.72 17.35 0.73
N SER A 464 -10.77 17.09 1.60
CA SER A 464 -9.49 16.50 1.26
C SER A 464 -9.51 14.98 1.36
N MET A 465 -8.48 14.31 0.84
CA MET A 465 -8.34 12.85 1.05
C MET A 465 -8.24 12.53 2.55
N ALA A 466 -7.54 13.37 3.32
CA ALA A 466 -7.47 13.24 4.77
C ALA A 466 -8.86 13.32 5.44
N ASP A 467 -9.66 14.33 5.08
CA ASP A 467 -11.01 14.51 5.63
C ASP A 467 -11.89 13.29 5.31
N ILE A 468 -11.86 12.82 4.06
CA ILE A 468 -12.65 11.67 3.61
C ILE A 468 -12.28 10.40 4.38
N VAL A 469 -10.99 10.14 4.60
CA VAL A 469 -10.54 8.96 5.38
C VAL A 469 -11.00 9.03 6.84
N MET A 470 -11.08 10.24 7.41
CA MET A 470 -11.53 10.45 8.79
C MET A 470 -13.05 10.40 8.95
N GLU A 471 -13.80 10.84 7.94
CA GLU A 471 -15.26 10.95 7.98
C GLU A 471 -16.00 9.80 7.26
N LYS A 472 -15.29 8.82 6.71
CA LYS A 472 -15.88 7.68 6.00
C LYS A 472 -16.82 6.85 6.89
N ASP A 473 -17.91 6.37 6.28
CA ASP A 473 -18.74 5.33 6.85
C ASP A 473 -18.27 3.95 6.37
N THR A 474 -17.36 3.36 7.13
CA THR A 474 -16.84 2.01 6.87
C THR A 474 -17.94 0.96 6.82
N LYS A 475 -19.00 1.11 7.64
CA LYS A 475 -20.10 0.14 7.69
C LYS A 475 -20.89 0.20 6.38
N ALA A 476 -21.25 1.40 5.93
CA ALA A 476 -21.95 1.59 4.65
C ALA A 476 -21.12 1.10 3.45
N LEU A 477 -19.79 1.28 3.47
CA LEU A 477 -18.90 0.70 2.44
C LEU A 477 -18.99 -0.83 2.39
N ILE A 478 -18.92 -1.49 3.56
CA ILE A 478 -19.00 -2.95 3.66
C ILE A 478 -20.39 -3.45 3.26
N GLU A 479 -21.45 -2.83 3.77
CA GLU A 479 -22.83 -3.15 3.43
C GLU A 479 -23.07 -3.04 1.91
N PHE A 480 -22.47 -2.04 1.26
CA PHE A 480 -22.55 -1.91 -0.19
C PHE A 480 -21.82 -3.04 -0.93
N ARG A 481 -20.62 -3.43 -0.47
CA ARG A 481 -19.90 -4.60 -1.04
C ARG A 481 -20.74 -5.88 -0.96
N MET A 482 -21.48 -6.08 0.13
CA MET A 482 -22.35 -7.25 0.35
C MET A 482 -23.58 -7.30 -0.57
N THR A 483 -23.85 -6.25 -1.36
CA THR A 483 -24.97 -6.27 -2.32
C THR A 483 -24.65 -6.97 -3.64
N PHE A 484 -23.37 -7.28 -3.91
CA PHE A 484 -22.91 -8.01 -5.09
C PHE A 484 -22.67 -9.48 -4.74
#